data_AF-A0A3B8RR13-F1
#
_entry.id   AF-A0A3B8RR13-F1
#
_cell.length_a   1.000
_cell.length_b   1.000
_cell.length_c   1.000
_cell.angle_alpha   90.00
_cell.angle_beta   90.00
_cell.angle_gamma   90.00
#
_symmetry.space_group_name_H-M   'P 1'
#
loop_
_entity.id
_entity.type
_entity.pdbx_description
1 polymer ?
#
loop_
_entity_poly.entity_id
_entity_poly.type
_entity_poly.pdbx_seq_one_letter_code
_entity_poly.pdbx_strand_id
1 'polypeptide(L)'
;MKKVIFLIISCFLIVKLNVSLIYGQYDQNWERLYNDEKISVIKKTTDQNILENAAQHEKFDDLRVIATEKLTSQSILSRIALEDISPFVRIAAVKHIIDKDLLKKISLNDRDNKVRETARYKLMNEAELIKIATSNYPIEQKKLAVSVLQNNKELYKIIKSDKDASWESLSSIAASNINDQTILEEIVKKDRRYDVRMKAVKNLNNQNLLQKVALNDSSSYVREAAIAKITDQEFLKKIIKDDNKPLRFDALRSLNDEDQTFLIDIAKNNKAQYMRLYAVHKIDDLKALEEIALNDAWPQVQIDAIQGITERDILENIIKKPLWPDVIVAAVRKLNDGNVIADLAKNHPHILVRDDLERLNIKYISGVLLDANKKPLKGMIVYLIPMEDGKMRTSYQIEKGRIIGVTNPSTISSSNGEFTLSITLKMYQEFNTFTLGFIEEQTINQLKTPDGNGIQVKFIGNEIQHVDLGEIYTEF
;
A
#
# COMPACT_ATOMS: atom_id res chain seq x y z
N MET A 1 -11.39 11.36 -11.56
CA MET A 1 -10.85 9.98 -11.50
C MET A 1 -9.32 9.92 -11.33
N LYS A 2 -8.48 10.44 -12.26
CA LYS A 2 -7.00 10.38 -12.11
C LYS A 2 -6.42 11.07 -10.86
N LYS A 3 -7.02 12.16 -10.38
CA LYS A 3 -6.59 12.87 -9.15
C LYS A 3 -6.97 12.15 -7.84
N VAL A 4 -8.05 11.35 -7.85
CA VAL A 4 -8.53 10.62 -6.66
C VAL A 4 -7.65 9.39 -6.40
N ILE A 5 -7.27 8.68 -7.46
CA ILE A 5 -6.36 7.51 -7.36
C ILE A 5 -4.94 7.92 -6.92
N PHE A 6 -4.44 9.07 -7.38
CA PHE A 6 -3.11 9.55 -6.99
C PHE A 6 -3.09 10.10 -5.55
N LEU A 7 -4.17 10.74 -5.08
CA LEU A 7 -4.30 11.18 -3.67
C LEU A 7 -4.42 10.00 -2.70
N ILE A 8 -5.14 8.94 -3.10
CA ILE A 8 -5.24 7.69 -2.35
C ILE A 8 -3.83 7.10 -2.21
N ILE A 9 -3.10 6.89 -3.32
CA ILE A 9 -1.74 6.30 -3.28
C ILE A 9 -0.74 7.15 -2.48
N SER A 10 -0.81 8.49 -2.53
CA SER A 10 0.13 9.34 -1.78
C SER A 10 -0.21 9.46 -0.30
N CYS A 11 -1.48 9.41 0.10
CA CYS A 11 -1.87 9.38 1.52
C CYS A 11 -1.47 8.04 2.18
N PHE A 12 -1.51 6.93 1.44
CA PHE A 12 -1.18 5.60 1.97
C PHE A 12 0.33 5.37 2.21
N LEU A 13 1.22 6.03 1.46
CA LEU A 13 2.66 5.94 1.70
C LEU A 13 3.08 6.65 3.01
N ILE A 14 2.34 7.67 3.44
CA ILE A 14 2.59 8.46 4.65
C ILE A 14 2.25 7.64 5.92
N VAL A 15 1.31 6.70 5.81
CA VAL A 15 0.92 5.79 6.91
C VAL A 15 1.94 4.68 7.13
N LYS A 16 2.59 4.19 6.06
CA LYS A 16 3.51 3.04 6.10
C LYS A 16 4.73 3.22 7.01
N LEU A 17 5.09 4.47 7.28
CA LEU A 17 6.28 4.86 8.01
C LEU A 17 5.94 5.09 9.51
N ASN A 18 4.83 5.77 9.82
CA ASN A 18 4.53 6.15 11.21
C ASN A 18 3.97 5.03 12.12
N VAL A 19 3.52 3.89 11.59
CA VAL A 19 2.89 2.82 12.41
C VAL A 19 3.90 1.77 12.89
N SER A 20 5.02 1.58 12.18
CA SER A 20 6.02 0.54 12.51
C SER A 20 6.75 0.82 13.84
N LEU A 21 6.76 2.09 14.30
CA LEU A 21 7.42 2.50 15.54
C LEU A 21 6.57 2.35 16.82
N ILE A 22 5.26 2.08 16.73
CA ILE A 22 4.38 2.10 17.92
C ILE A 22 3.74 0.73 18.25
N TYR A 23 3.54 -0.17 17.28
CA TYR A 23 2.92 -1.49 17.57
C TYR A 23 3.51 -2.63 16.72
N GLY A 24 4.66 -3.15 17.12
CA GLY A 24 5.41 -4.24 16.45
C GLY A 24 4.70 -5.61 16.34
N GLN A 25 3.44 -5.73 16.77
CA GLN A 25 2.62 -6.93 16.60
C GLN A 25 1.40 -6.74 15.66
N TYR A 26 1.09 -5.50 15.24
CA TYR A 26 -0.02 -5.19 14.33
C TYR A 26 0.41 -4.92 12.88
N ASP A 27 1.71 -4.76 12.62
CA ASP A 27 2.29 -4.48 11.30
C ASP A 27 1.93 -5.56 10.25
N GLN A 28 1.84 -6.82 10.68
CA GLN A 28 1.46 -7.94 9.81
C GLN A 28 -0.01 -7.91 9.37
N ASN A 29 -0.91 -7.26 10.12
CA ASN A 29 -2.33 -7.17 9.73
C ASN A 29 -2.61 -6.00 8.79
N TRP A 30 -1.82 -4.92 8.85
CA TRP A 30 -2.00 -3.75 7.99
C TRP A 30 -1.36 -3.91 6.62
N GLU A 31 -0.17 -4.50 6.49
CA GLU A 31 0.33 -4.90 5.15
C GLU A 31 -0.60 -5.94 4.51
N ARG A 32 -1.24 -6.80 5.31
CA ARG A 32 -2.23 -7.76 4.84
C ARG A 32 -3.53 -7.10 4.37
N LEU A 33 -4.12 -6.19 5.15
CA LEU A 33 -5.28 -5.39 4.75
C LEU A 33 -5.00 -4.52 3.52
N TYR A 34 -3.83 -3.87 3.47
CA TYR A 34 -3.38 -3.06 2.34
C TYR A 34 -3.17 -3.92 1.07
N ASN A 35 -2.56 -5.09 1.20
CA ASN A 35 -2.45 -6.04 0.10
C ASN A 35 -3.84 -6.57 -0.29
N ASP A 36 -4.74 -6.81 0.65
CA ASP A 36 -6.09 -7.34 0.38
C ASP A 36 -6.95 -6.32 -0.37
N GLU A 37 -6.87 -5.03 -0.05
CA GLU A 37 -7.53 -3.96 -0.82
C GLU A 37 -6.92 -3.85 -2.22
N LYS A 38 -5.59 -3.87 -2.33
CA LYS A 38 -4.91 -3.81 -3.63
C LYS A 38 -5.26 -5.01 -4.51
N ILE A 39 -5.26 -6.21 -3.93
CA ILE A 39 -5.72 -7.44 -4.55
C ILE A 39 -7.18 -7.28 -4.98
N SER A 40 -8.05 -6.74 -4.14
CA SER A 40 -9.48 -6.52 -4.43
C SER A 40 -9.65 -5.57 -5.61
N VAL A 41 -8.94 -4.44 -5.64
CA VAL A 41 -8.97 -3.46 -6.73
C VAL A 41 -8.52 -4.10 -8.03
N ILE A 42 -7.36 -4.76 -8.05
CA ILE A 42 -6.82 -5.41 -9.26
C ILE A 42 -7.74 -6.55 -9.73
N LYS A 43 -8.32 -7.33 -8.80
CA LYS A 43 -9.29 -8.40 -9.12
C LYS A 43 -10.61 -7.89 -9.68
N LYS A 44 -11.06 -6.68 -9.33
CA LYS A 44 -12.34 -6.13 -9.81
C LYS A 44 -12.20 -5.22 -11.02
N THR A 45 -11.09 -4.49 -11.13
CA THR A 45 -10.90 -3.49 -12.18
C THR A 45 -10.83 -4.11 -13.57
N THR A 46 -11.33 -3.35 -14.54
CA THR A 46 -11.16 -3.55 -15.99
C THR A 46 -10.37 -2.42 -16.63
N ASP A 47 -9.95 -1.40 -15.85
CA ASP A 47 -9.16 -0.28 -16.35
C ASP A 47 -7.76 -0.77 -16.75
N GLN A 48 -7.49 -0.73 -18.05
CA GLN A 48 -6.22 -1.20 -18.59
C GLN A 48 -5.04 -0.39 -18.05
N ASN A 49 -5.16 0.89 -17.74
CA ASN A 49 -4.04 1.65 -17.17
C ASN A 49 -3.68 1.19 -15.76
N ILE A 50 -4.69 0.86 -14.94
CA ILE A 50 -4.48 0.33 -13.59
C ILE A 50 -3.83 -1.06 -13.68
N LEU A 51 -4.34 -1.90 -14.58
CA LEU A 51 -3.80 -3.24 -14.81
C LEU A 51 -2.36 -3.17 -15.35
N GLU A 52 -2.06 -2.25 -16.26
CA GLU A 52 -0.72 -2.07 -16.82
C GLU A 52 0.26 -1.59 -15.77
N ASN A 53 -0.14 -0.62 -14.94
CA ASN A 53 0.68 -0.15 -13.84
C ASN A 53 0.97 -1.29 -12.86
N ALA A 54 -0.08 -2.02 -12.46
CA ALA A 54 0.06 -3.13 -11.54
C ALA A 54 0.95 -4.24 -12.10
N ALA A 55 0.72 -4.65 -13.34
CA ALA A 55 1.49 -5.71 -14.00
C ALA A 55 2.99 -5.42 -14.12
N GLN A 56 3.40 -4.14 -14.04
CA GLN A 56 4.80 -3.73 -14.21
C GLN A 56 5.49 -3.34 -12.90
N HIS A 57 4.75 -2.80 -11.94
CA HIS A 57 5.35 -2.12 -10.78
C HIS A 57 4.99 -2.76 -9.44
N GLU A 58 4.06 -3.72 -9.41
CA GLU A 58 3.75 -4.40 -8.14
C GLU A 58 4.95 -5.18 -7.62
N LYS A 59 5.21 -5.02 -6.32
CA LYS A 59 6.30 -5.72 -5.63
C LYS A 59 6.09 -7.24 -5.67
N PHE A 60 4.88 -7.68 -5.39
CA PHE A 60 4.51 -9.09 -5.33
C PHE A 60 4.13 -9.60 -6.72
N ASP A 61 4.69 -10.74 -7.12
CA ASP A 61 4.45 -11.32 -8.43
C ASP A 61 3.03 -11.87 -8.59
N ASP A 62 2.40 -12.39 -7.52
CA ASP A 62 0.99 -12.77 -7.53
C ASP A 62 0.06 -11.65 -8.04
N LEU A 63 0.32 -10.40 -7.62
CA LEU A 63 -0.42 -9.23 -8.07
C LEU A 63 -0.15 -8.92 -9.55
N ARG A 64 1.12 -9.02 -9.97
CA ARG A 64 1.51 -8.84 -11.37
C ARG A 64 0.88 -9.91 -12.26
N VAL A 65 0.78 -11.16 -11.80
CA VAL A 65 0.09 -12.26 -12.51
C VAL A 65 -1.38 -11.91 -12.72
N ILE A 66 -2.12 -11.58 -11.64
CA ILE A 66 -3.56 -11.25 -11.73
C ILE A 66 -3.79 -10.08 -12.69
N ALA A 67 -2.94 -9.06 -12.62
CA ALA A 67 -3.03 -7.91 -13.52
C ALA A 67 -2.74 -8.30 -14.98
N THR A 68 -1.67 -9.08 -15.21
CA THR A 68 -1.23 -9.54 -16.53
C THR A 68 -2.27 -10.43 -17.22
N GLU A 69 -2.95 -11.32 -16.49
CA GLU A 69 -4.01 -12.19 -17.02
C GLU A 69 -5.22 -11.42 -17.58
N LYS A 70 -5.37 -10.13 -17.22
CA LYS A 70 -6.44 -9.24 -17.65
C LYS A 70 -6.01 -8.20 -18.69
N LEU A 71 -4.73 -8.15 -19.03
CA LEU A 71 -4.22 -7.21 -20.00
C LEU A 71 -4.62 -7.59 -21.42
N THR A 72 -4.98 -6.60 -22.22
CA THR A 72 -5.28 -6.78 -23.65
C THR A 72 -4.19 -6.25 -24.57
N SER A 73 -3.31 -5.38 -24.07
CA SER A 73 -2.25 -4.73 -24.85
C SER A 73 -1.13 -5.71 -25.22
N GLN A 74 -1.06 -6.08 -26.51
CA GLN A 74 -0.04 -7.01 -27.02
C GLN A 74 1.39 -6.48 -26.90
N SER A 75 1.62 -5.16 -26.98
CA SER A 75 2.95 -4.58 -26.78
C SER A 75 3.43 -4.71 -25.34
N ILE A 76 2.53 -4.53 -24.38
CA ILE A 76 2.83 -4.64 -22.94
C ILE A 76 2.99 -6.10 -22.54
N LEU A 77 2.10 -6.98 -23.00
CA LEU A 77 2.24 -8.43 -22.82
C LEU A 77 3.57 -8.95 -23.37
N SER A 78 3.95 -8.51 -24.58
CA SER A 78 5.24 -8.86 -25.19
C SER A 78 6.42 -8.43 -24.31
N ARG A 79 6.39 -7.20 -23.79
CA ARG A 79 7.45 -6.70 -22.91
C ARG A 79 7.52 -7.48 -21.60
N ILE A 80 6.38 -7.69 -20.93
CA ILE A 80 6.30 -8.48 -19.69
C ILE A 80 6.86 -9.88 -19.92
N ALA A 81 6.47 -10.54 -21.01
CA ALA A 81 6.94 -11.88 -21.36
C ALA A 81 8.44 -11.98 -21.63
N LEU A 82 9.10 -10.88 -21.98
CA LEU A 82 10.54 -10.82 -22.24
C LEU A 82 11.35 -10.39 -21.01
N GLU A 83 10.78 -9.52 -20.16
CA GLU A 83 11.55 -8.75 -19.17
C GLU A 83 11.19 -9.05 -17.71
N ASP A 84 9.98 -9.53 -17.38
CA ASP A 84 9.60 -9.67 -15.96
C ASP A 84 10.52 -10.65 -15.23
N ILE A 85 10.86 -10.29 -13.99
CA ILE A 85 11.75 -11.08 -13.15
C ILE A 85 11.14 -12.46 -12.80
N SER A 86 9.84 -12.50 -12.52
CA SER A 86 9.14 -13.72 -12.12
C SER A 86 8.74 -14.54 -13.34
N PRO A 87 9.13 -15.84 -13.41
CA PRO A 87 8.69 -16.71 -14.51
C PRO A 87 7.17 -16.89 -14.53
N PHE A 88 6.48 -16.78 -13.40
CA PHE A 88 5.02 -16.89 -13.35
C PHE A 88 4.33 -15.74 -14.08
N VAL A 89 4.84 -14.51 -13.95
CA VAL A 89 4.33 -13.35 -14.67
C VAL A 89 4.64 -13.46 -16.16
N ARG A 90 5.84 -13.94 -16.53
CA ARG A 90 6.16 -14.21 -17.95
C ARG A 90 5.27 -15.29 -18.55
N ILE A 91 4.98 -16.37 -17.82
CA ILE A 91 4.02 -17.42 -18.24
C ILE A 91 2.63 -16.81 -18.45
N ALA A 92 2.14 -15.98 -17.52
CA ALA A 92 0.86 -15.31 -17.65
C ALA A 92 0.82 -14.49 -18.95
N ALA A 93 1.84 -13.67 -19.21
CA ALA A 93 1.92 -12.90 -20.45
C ALA A 93 1.96 -13.80 -21.70
N VAL A 94 2.79 -14.84 -21.72
CA VAL A 94 2.91 -15.81 -22.83
C VAL A 94 1.57 -16.44 -23.20
N LYS A 95 0.71 -16.76 -22.24
CA LYS A 95 -0.63 -17.32 -22.51
C LYS A 95 -1.52 -16.39 -23.35
N HIS A 96 -1.28 -15.08 -23.29
CA HIS A 96 -2.07 -14.05 -23.98
C HIS A 96 -1.36 -13.43 -25.20
N ILE A 97 -0.13 -13.85 -25.53
CA ILE A 97 0.58 -13.40 -26.73
C ILE A 97 0.00 -14.09 -27.98
N ILE A 98 -0.23 -13.29 -29.03
CA ILE A 98 -0.71 -13.75 -30.34
C ILE A 98 0.45 -13.86 -31.36
N ASP A 99 1.51 -13.08 -31.17
CA ASP A 99 2.68 -13.06 -32.05
C ASP A 99 3.44 -14.41 -31.99
N LYS A 100 3.34 -15.17 -33.09
CA LYS A 100 3.96 -16.49 -33.22
C LYS A 100 5.48 -16.44 -33.31
N ASP A 101 6.05 -15.39 -33.90
CA ASP A 101 7.50 -15.26 -34.02
C ASP A 101 8.11 -14.91 -32.67
N LEU A 102 7.45 -14.05 -31.90
CA LEU A 102 7.81 -13.80 -30.51
C LEU A 102 7.68 -15.05 -29.65
N LEU A 103 6.57 -15.80 -29.74
CA LEU A 103 6.41 -17.07 -29.04
C LEU A 103 7.52 -18.05 -29.40
N LYS A 104 7.90 -18.15 -30.68
CA LYS A 104 9.02 -18.98 -31.12
C LYS A 104 10.33 -18.51 -30.48
N LYS A 105 10.60 -17.21 -30.47
CA LYS A 105 11.78 -16.63 -29.81
C LYS A 105 11.82 -16.96 -28.32
N ILE A 106 10.72 -16.77 -27.59
CA ILE A 106 10.60 -17.09 -26.16
C ILE A 106 10.82 -18.59 -25.92
N SER A 107 10.22 -19.44 -26.77
CA SER A 107 10.31 -20.89 -26.67
C SER A 107 11.74 -21.42 -26.76
N LEU A 108 12.62 -20.72 -27.47
CA LEU A 108 14.02 -21.08 -27.67
C LEU A 108 14.94 -20.47 -26.61
N ASN A 109 14.63 -19.26 -26.14
CA ASN A 109 15.61 -18.41 -25.44
C ASN A 109 15.23 -18.00 -24.02
N ASP A 110 13.98 -18.20 -23.55
CA ASP A 110 13.66 -17.81 -22.17
C ASP A 110 14.53 -18.59 -21.18
N ARG A 111 15.00 -17.92 -20.13
CA ARG A 111 15.82 -18.52 -19.07
C ARG A 111 15.12 -19.65 -18.31
N ASP A 112 13.80 -19.56 -18.16
CA ASP A 112 13.00 -20.53 -17.41
C ASP A 112 12.39 -21.59 -18.33
N ASN A 113 12.55 -22.86 -17.95
CA ASN A 113 12.07 -23.97 -18.76
C ASN A 113 10.54 -24.02 -18.90
N LYS A 114 9.79 -23.64 -17.85
CA LYS A 114 8.32 -23.63 -17.90
C LYS A 114 7.82 -22.52 -18.82
N VAL A 115 8.50 -21.36 -18.86
CA VAL A 115 8.17 -20.29 -19.83
C VAL A 115 8.43 -20.78 -21.26
N ARG A 116 9.60 -21.40 -21.51
CA ARG A 116 9.93 -21.97 -22.83
C ARG A 116 8.90 -23.00 -23.29
N GLU A 117 8.54 -23.96 -22.43
CA GLU A 117 7.53 -24.97 -22.74
C GLU A 117 6.14 -24.37 -22.96
N THR A 118 5.72 -23.40 -22.14
CA THR A 118 4.42 -22.73 -22.32
C THR A 118 4.35 -22.06 -23.69
N ALA A 119 5.42 -21.38 -24.11
CA ALA A 119 5.49 -20.76 -25.43
C ALA A 119 5.48 -21.80 -26.56
N ARG A 120 6.17 -22.95 -26.39
CA ARG A 120 6.08 -24.07 -27.34
C ARG A 120 4.66 -24.60 -27.46
N TYR A 121 4.00 -24.89 -26.34
CA TYR A 121 2.64 -25.42 -26.36
C TYR A 121 1.64 -24.42 -26.93
N LYS A 122 1.84 -23.11 -26.72
CA LYS A 122 1.01 -22.07 -27.32
C LYS A 122 1.08 -22.02 -28.86
N LEU A 123 2.16 -22.55 -29.44
CA LEU A 123 2.33 -22.70 -30.89
C LEU A 123 1.73 -24.00 -31.46
N MET A 124 1.41 -24.98 -30.61
CA MET A 124 0.85 -26.27 -31.05
C MET A 124 -0.62 -26.15 -31.44
N ASN A 125 -1.08 -27.05 -32.31
CA ASN A 125 -2.50 -27.18 -32.63
C ASN A 125 -3.26 -27.90 -31.49
N GLU A 126 -4.59 -27.76 -31.48
CA GLU A 126 -5.41 -28.36 -30.41
C GLU A 126 -5.29 -29.88 -30.33
N ALA A 127 -5.19 -30.58 -31.46
CA ALA A 127 -5.12 -32.04 -31.47
C ALA A 127 -3.86 -32.58 -30.77
N GLU A 128 -2.72 -31.93 -30.99
CA GLU A 128 -1.47 -32.24 -30.29
C GLU A 128 -1.55 -31.94 -28.80
N LEU A 129 -2.12 -30.79 -28.42
CA LEU A 129 -2.32 -30.43 -27.01
C LEU A 129 -3.22 -31.44 -26.29
N ILE A 130 -4.32 -31.87 -26.93
CA ILE A 130 -5.22 -32.89 -26.40
C ILE A 130 -4.47 -34.22 -26.22
N LYS A 131 -3.68 -34.64 -27.22
CA LYS A 131 -2.88 -35.87 -27.13
C LYS A 131 -1.93 -35.82 -25.94
N ILE A 132 -1.23 -34.71 -25.73
CA ILE A 132 -0.31 -34.54 -24.58
C ILE A 132 -1.10 -34.58 -23.27
N ALA A 133 -2.22 -33.87 -23.19
CA ALA A 133 -3.04 -33.76 -21.99
C ALA A 133 -3.65 -35.10 -21.53
N THR A 134 -4.03 -35.98 -22.47
CA THR A 134 -4.77 -37.22 -22.15
C THR A 134 -3.90 -38.49 -22.15
N SER A 135 -2.75 -38.50 -22.84
CA SER A 135 -1.90 -39.70 -22.97
C SER A 135 -0.93 -39.90 -21.79
N ASN A 136 0.00 -40.86 -21.86
CA ASN A 136 0.96 -41.15 -20.78
C ASN A 136 2.18 -40.20 -20.77
N TYR A 137 1.95 -38.89 -20.79
CA TYR A 137 3.00 -37.88 -20.65
C TYR A 137 3.28 -37.54 -19.16
N PRO A 138 4.47 -37.02 -18.83
CA PRO A 138 4.77 -36.51 -17.49
C PRO A 138 3.75 -35.45 -17.04
N ILE A 139 3.39 -35.47 -15.76
CA ILE A 139 2.32 -34.60 -15.22
C ILE A 139 2.57 -33.11 -15.49
N GLU A 140 3.81 -32.64 -15.40
CA GLU A 140 4.16 -31.24 -15.68
C GLU A 140 3.87 -30.86 -17.14
N GLN A 141 4.15 -31.75 -18.09
CA GLN A 141 3.84 -31.50 -19.50
C GLN A 141 2.33 -31.49 -19.75
N LYS A 142 1.58 -32.38 -19.08
CA LYS A 142 0.12 -32.38 -19.13
C LYS A 142 -0.45 -31.06 -18.61
N LYS A 143 0.02 -30.60 -17.43
CA LYS A 143 -0.42 -29.34 -16.81
C LYS A 143 -0.20 -28.16 -17.75
N LEU A 144 0.98 -28.08 -18.36
CA LEU A 144 1.31 -27.01 -19.30
C LEU A 144 0.46 -27.06 -20.58
N ALA A 145 0.25 -28.25 -21.16
CA ALA A 145 -0.63 -28.42 -22.32
C ALA A 145 -2.08 -28.00 -22.00
N VAL A 146 -2.62 -28.46 -20.86
CA VAL A 146 -3.96 -28.06 -20.38
C VAL A 146 -4.03 -26.56 -20.13
N SER A 147 -2.95 -25.94 -19.65
CA SER A 147 -2.91 -24.51 -19.32
C SER A 147 -3.05 -23.58 -20.54
N VAL A 148 -2.86 -24.08 -21.77
CA VAL A 148 -3.03 -23.30 -23.01
C VAL A 148 -4.16 -23.82 -23.91
N LEU A 149 -4.70 -25.01 -23.63
CA LEU A 149 -5.81 -25.60 -24.37
C LEU A 149 -7.09 -24.76 -24.22
N GLN A 150 -7.80 -24.53 -25.34
CA GLN A 150 -9.01 -23.68 -25.39
C GLN A 150 -10.31 -24.47 -25.56
N ASN A 151 -10.22 -25.75 -25.94
CA ASN A 151 -11.38 -26.59 -26.19
C ASN A 151 -12.16 -26.93 -24.91
N ASN A 152 -13.22 -26.17 -24.60
CA ASN A 152 -14.04 -26.34 -23.41
C ASN A 152 -14.55 -27.78 -23.20
N LYS A 153 -14.93 -28.49 -24.29
CA LYS A 153 -15.45 -29.87 -24.19
C LYS A 153 -14.36 -30.85 -23.76
N GLU A 154 -13.16 -30.72 -24.31
CA GLU A 154 -12.02 -31.57 -23.92
C GLU A 154 -11.52 -31.22 -22.51
N LEU A 155 -11.45 -29.94 -22.16
CA LEU A 155 -11.17 -29.50 -20.78
C LEU A 155 -12.16 -30.11 -19.80
N TYR A 156 -13.46 -30.14 -20.13
CA TYR A 156 -14.46 -30.77 -19.28
C TYR A 156 -14.26 -32.29 -19.17
N LYS A 157 -13.93 -32.99 -20.26
CA LYS A 157 -13.60 -34.43 -20.20
C LYS A 157 -12.40 -34.70 -19.30
N ILE A 158 -11.37 -33.85 -19.35
CA ILE A 158 -10.21 -33.94 -18.45
C ILE A 158 -10.67 -33.82 -16.99
N ILE A 159 -11.51 -32.82 -16.66
CA ILE A 159 -12.06 -32.67 -15.30
C ILE A 159 -12.79 -33.94 -14.83
N LYS A 160 -13.57 -34.58 -15.70
CA LYS A 160 -14.35 -35.79 -15.35
C LYS A 160 -13.51 -37.06 -15.20
N SER A 161 -12.37 -37.12 -15.87
CA SER A 161 -11.51 -38.32 -15.91
C SER A 161 -10.34 -38.26 -14.94
N ASP A 162 -9.87 -37.06 -14.60
CA ASP A 162 -8.75 -36.84 -13.71
C ASP A 162 -9.11 -37.22 -12.27
N LYS A 163 -8.31 -38.12 -11.71
CA LYS A 163 -8.48 -38.67 -10.36
C LYS A 163 -7.62 -37.95 -9.32
N ASP A 164 -6.73 -37.05 -9.75
CA ASP A 164 -5.91 -36.26 -8.84
C ASP A 164 -6.80 -35.26 -8.07
N ALA A 165 -6.63 -35.24 -6.75
CA ALA A 165 -7.34 -34.35 -5.83
C ALA A 165 -6.42 -33.25 -5.28
N SER A 166 -5.20 -33.11 -5.81
CA SER A 166 -4.30 -32.01 -5.47
C SER A 166 -4.86 -30.66 -5.93
N TRP A 167 -4.51 -29.58 -5.20
CA TRP A 167 -4.97 -28.20 -5.47
C TRP A 167 -4.60 -27.69 -6.88
N GLU A 168 -3.49 -28.18 -7.42
CA GLU A 168 -3.03 -27.90 -8.79
C GLU A 168 -3.18 -29.13 -9.69
N SER A 169 -4.23 -29.91 -9.49
CA SER A 169 -4.60 -31.02 -10.37
C SER A 169 -4.86 -30.53 -11.79
N LEU A 170 -4.82 -31.47 -12.76
CA LEU A 170 -5.20 -31.17 -14.14
C LEU A 170 -6.62 -30.59 -14.21
N SER A 171 -7.51 -31.05 -13.34
CA SER A 171 -8.88 -30.56 -13.23
C SER A 171 -8.98 -29.10 -12.79
N SER A 172 -8.20 -28.70 -11.79
CA SER A 172 -8.17 -27.32 -11.31
C SER A 172 -7.68 -26.38 -12.43
N ILE A 173 -6.62 -26.76 -13.14
CA ILE A 173 -6.08 -26.00 -14.28
C ILE A 173 -7.09 -25.96 -15.43
N ALA A 174 -7.71 -27.09 -15.76
CA ALA A 174 -8.71 -27.17 -16.81
C ALA A 174 -9.90 -26.27 -16.52
N ALA A 175 -10.42 -26.28 -15.29
CA ALA A 175 -11.54 -25.45 -14.87
C ALA A 175 -11.24 -23.95 -14.98
N SER A 176 -10.00 -23.52 -14.70
CA SER A 176 -9.60 -22.11 -14.91
C SER A 176 -9.62 -21.66 -16.37
N ASN A 177 -9.50 -22.58 -17.32
CA ASN A 177 -9.44 -22.27 -18.75
C ASN A 177 -10.80 -22.41 -19.45
N ILE A 178 -11.84 -22.87 -18.75
CA ILE A 178 -13.18 -22.97 -19.32
C ILE A 178 -13.84 -21.59 -19.32
N ASN A 179 -14.38 -21.21 -20.47
CA ASN A 179 -15.18 -19.99 -20.66
C ASN A 179 -16.64 -20.27 -21.08
N ASP A 180 -16.97 -21.52 -21.42
CA ASP A 180 -18.36 -21.94 -21.71
C ASP A 180 -19.22 -21.91 -20.44
N GLN A 181 -20.19 -21.01 -20.40
CA GLN A 181 -21.02 -20.79 -19.21
C GLN A 181 -21.88 -22.01 -18.85
N THR A 182 -22.33 -22.82 -19.82
CA THR A 182 -23.13 -24.02 -19.55
C THR A 182 -22.29 -25.07 -18.83
N ILE A 183 -21.05 -25.28 -19.30
CA ILE A 183 -20.10 -26.20 -18.67
C ILE A 183 -19.70 -25.70 -17.28
N LEU A 184 -19.44 -24.39 -17.12
CA LEU A 184 -19.12 -23.79 -15.82
C LEU A 184 -20.27 -23.98 -14.82
N GLU A 185 -21.52 -23.74 -15.24
CA GLU A 185 -22.69 -24.00 -14.40
C GLU A 185 -22.80 -25.47 -13.99
N GLU A 186 -22.51 -26.41 -14.89
CA GLU A 186 -22.53 -27.83 -14.58
C GLU A 186 -21.46 -28.20 -13.55
N ILE A 187 -20.23 -27.71 -13.73
CA ILE A 187 -19.11 -27.93 -12.79
C ILE A 187 -19.48 -27.38 -11.41
N VAL A 188 -19.96 -26.14 -11.34
CA VAL A 188 -20.35 -25.49 -10.07
C VAL A 188 -21.46 -26.26 -9.37
N LYS A 189 -22.44 -26.80 -10.10
CA LYS A 189 -23.57 -27.52 -9.48
C LYS A 189 -23.23 -28.96 -9.07
N LYS A 190 -22.28 -29.63 -9.73
CA LYS A 190 -22.12 -31.09 -9.62
C LYS A 190 -20.73 -31.58 -9.24
N ASP A 191 -19.66 -30.80 -9.42
CA ASP A 191 -18.32 -31.30 -9.11
C ASP A 191 -18.12 -31.43 -7.59
N ARG A 192 -17.58 -32.58 -7.16
CA ARG A 192 -17.34 -32.87 -5.75
C ARG A 192 -16.17 -32.08 -5.15
N ARG A 193 -15.21 -31.69 -5.99
CA ARG A 193 -13.97 -31.02 -5.57
C ARG A 193 -14.17 -29.51 -5.48
N TYR A 194 -13.88 -28.96 -4.31
CA TYR A 194 -14.15 -27.54 -4.04
C TYR A 194 -13.21 -26.60 -4.82
N ASP A 195 -11.96 -27.01 -5.07
CA ASP A 195 -10.99 -26.26 -5.86
C ASP A 195 -11.44 -26.13 -7.32
N VAL A 196 -11.95 -27.21 -7.92
CA VAL A 196 -12.53 -27.20 -9.27
C VAL A 196 -13.77 -26.31 -9.33
N ARG A 197 -14.69 -26.43 -8.35
CA ARG A 197 -15.85 -25.53 -8.26
C ARG A 197 -15.44 -24.06 -8.11
N MET A 198 -14.47 -23.77 -7.25
CA MET A 198 -13.97 -22.42 -7.02
C MET A 198 -13.38 -21.82 -8.31
N LYS A 199 -12.59 -22.59 -9.06
CA LYS A 199 -12.05 -22.15 -10.37
C LYS A 199 -13.16 -21.88 -11.38
N ALA A 200 -14.17 -22.73 -11.43
CA ALA A 200 -15.33 -22.50 -12.29
C ALA A 200 -16.14 -21.25 -11.87
N VAL A 201 -16.36 -21.05 -10.57
CA VAL A 201 -17.01 -19.84 -10.03
C VAL A 201 -16.29 -18.56 -10.47
N LYS A 202 -14.95 -18.55 -10.50
CA LYS A 202 -14.16 -17.38 -10.92
C LYS A 202 -14.47 -16.93 -12.37
N ASN A 203 -14.88 -17.84 -13.25
CA ASN A 203 -15.23 -17.56 -14.65
C ASN A 203 -16.75 -17.52 -14.91
N LEU A 204 -17.57 -17.81 -13.89
CA LEU A 204 -19.03 -17.85 -14.00
C LEU A 204 -19.64 -16.43 -13.95
N ASN A 205 -20.58 -16.13 -14.84
CA ASN A 205 -21.25 -14.83 -14.90
C ASN A 205 -22.72 -14.85 -14.44
N ASN A 206 -23.32 -16.02 -14.26
CA ASN A 206 -24.71 -16.16 -13.82
C ASN A 206 -24.90 -15.68 -12.38
N GLN A 207 -25.37 -14.44 -12.21
CA GLN A 207 -25.55 -13.79 -10.90
C GLN A 207 -26.50 -14.56 -9.97
N ASN A 208 -27.60 -15.11 -10.49
CA ASN A 208 -28.53 -15.91 -9.69
C ASN A 208 -27.88 -17.18 -9.15
N LEU A 209 -27.04 -17.84 -9.95
CA LEU A 209 -26.29 -19.01 -9.48
C LEU A 209 -25.19 -18.60 -8.48
N LEU A 210 -24.47 -17.50 -8.73
CA LEU A 210 -23.47 -16.97 -7.81
C LEU A 210 -24.08 -16.69 -6.42
N GLN A 211 -25.26 -16.06 -6.36
CA GLN A 211 -25.98 -15.84 -5.10
C GLN A 211 -26.34 -17.15 -4.39
N LYS A 212 -26.82 -18.16 -5.12
CA LYS A 212 -27.12 -19.49 -4.54
C LYS A 212 -25.87 -20.18 -4.01
N VAL A 213 -24.76 -20.11 -4.74
CA VAL A 213 -23.46 -20.67 -4.35
C VAL A 213 -22.94 -19.97 -3.11
N ALA A 214 -22.95 -18.64 -3.08
CA ALA A 214 -22.52 -17.84 -1.95
C ALA A 214 -23.26 -18.19 -0.64
N LEU A 215 -24.53 -18.57 -0.73
CA LEU A 215 -25.34 -18.93 0.44
C LEU A 215 -25.19 -20.39 0.87
N ASN A 216 -24.94 -21.32 -0.08
CA ASN A 216 -25.19 -22.74 0.16
C ASN A 216 -24.03 -23.69 -0.18
N ASP A 217 -22.97 -23.25 -0.86
CA ASP A 217 -21.86 -24.17 -1.17
C ASP A 217 -21.20 -24.68 0.12
N SER A 218 -20.83 -25.96 0.16
CA SER A 218 -20.25 -26.58 1.34
C SER A 218 -18.88 -25.99 1.72
N SER A 219 -18.11 -25.50 0.74
CA SER A 219 -16.78 -24.95 0.96
C SER A 219 -16.80 -23.44 1.13
N SER A 220 -16.18 -22.94 2.20
CA SER A 220 -16.02 -21.50 2.44
C SER A 220 -15.28 -20.79 1.30
N TYR A 221 -14.26 -21.43 0.71
CA TYR A 221 -13.50 -20.87 -0.40
C TYR A 221 -14.36 -20.66 -1.67
N VAL A 222 -15.30 -21.58 -1.93
CA VAL A 222 -16.21 -21.45 -3.07
C VAL A 222 -17.24 -20.35 -2.82
N ARG A 223 -17.78 -20.29 -1.59
CA ARG A 223 -18.71 -19.22 -1.20
C ARG A 223 -18.06 -17.84 -1.27
N GLU A 224 -16.82 -17.69 -0.79
CA GLU A 224 -16.04 -16.45 -0.86
C GLU A 224 -15.79 -16.02 -2.31
N ALA A 225 -15.37 -16.96 -3.17
CA ALA A 225 -15.17 -16.69 -4.59
C ALA A 225 -16.47 -16.24 -5.28
N ALA A 226 -17.62 -16.77 -4.86
CA ALA A 226 -18.91 -16.35 -5.38
C ALA A 226 -19.28 -14.94 -4.91
N ILE A 227 -19.15 -14.63 -3.61
CA ILE A 227 -19.38 -13.29 -3.05
C ILE A 227 -18.56 -12.23 -3.79
N ALA A 228 -17.29 -12.50 -4.05
CA ALA A 228 -16.39 -11.57 -4.74
C ALA A 228 -16.81 -11.22 -6.18
N LYS A 229 -17.71 -12.01 -6.80
CA LYS A 229 -18.23 -11.79 -8.16
C LYS A 229 -19.68 -11.31 -8.19
N ILE A 230 -20.34 -11.20 -7.05
CA ILE A 230 -21.71 -10.68 -6.98
C ILE A 230 -21.68 -9.16 -7.14
N THR A 231 -22.46 -8.66 -8.09
CA THR A 231 -22.60 -7.22 -8.34
C THR A 231 -23.88 -6.62 -7.75
N ASP A 232 -24.81 -7.46 -7.32
CA ASP A 232 -26.08 -7.06 -6.67
C ASP A 232 -25.82 -6.47 -5.28
N GLN A 233 -25.84 -5.14 -5.19
CA GLN A 233 -25.53 -4.41 -3.96
C GLN A 233 -26.58 -4.68 -2.87
N GLU A 234 -27.86 -4.84 -3.20
CA GLU A 234 -28.91 -5.11 -2.21
C GLU A 234 -28.77 -6.51 -1.60
N PHE A 235 -28.38 -7.49 -2.42
CA PHE A 235 -28.04 -8.82 -1.92
C PHE A 235 -26.83 -8.79 -0.97
N LEU A 236 -25.78 -8.03 -1.29
CA LEU A 236 -24.63 -7.85 -0.42
C LEU A 236 -25.02 -7.19 0.90
N LYS A 237 -25.81 -6.10 0.87
CA LYS A 237 -26.35 -5.43 2.08
C LYS A 237 -27.14 -6.39 2.96
N LYS A 238 -27.97 -7.26 2.36
CA LYS A 238 -28.72 -8.29 3.10
C LYS A 238 -27.80 -9.25 3.85
N ILE A 239 -26.70 -9.70 3.24
CA ILE A 239 -25.72 -10.55 3.90
C ILE A 239 -25.00 -9.80 5.02
N ILE A 240 -24.60 -8.55 4.78
CA ILE A 240 -23.89 -7.72 5.76
C ILE A 240 -24.72 -7.51 7.04
N LYS A 241 -26.04 -7.33 6.90
CA LYS A 241 -26.98 -7.12 8.02
C LYS A 241 -27.26 -8.39 8.83
N ASP A 242 -27.00 -9.57 8.29
CA ASP A 242 -27.26 -10.83 8.99
C ASP A 242 -26.03 -11.23 9.83
N ASP A 243 -26.11 -10.96 11.14
CA ASP A 243 -25.03 -11.24 12.10
C ASP A 243 -24.59 -12.73 12.09
N ASN A 244 -25.45 -13.65 11.65
CA ASN A 244 -25.17 -15.09 11.64
C ASN A 244 -24.56 -15.59 10.32
N LYS A 245 -24.45 -14.75 9.29
CA LYS A 245 -23.94 -15.22 7.99
C LYS A 245 -22.41 -15.27 7.98
N PRO A 246 -21.82 -16.45 7.71
CA PRO A 246 -20.42 -16.47 7.31
C PRO A 246 -20.27 -15.60 6.05
N LEU A 247 -19.15 -14.89 5.92
CA LEU A 247 -18.83 -14.01 4.79
C LEU A 247 -19.47 -12.61 4.79
N ARG A 248 -20.09 -12.15 5.89
CA ARG A 248 -20.54 -10.75 6.01
C ARG A 248 -19.43 -9.72 5.76
N PHE A 249 -18.18 -10.03 6.15
CA PHE A 249 -17.03 -9.17 5.88
C PHE A 249 -16.67 -9.18 4.39
N ASP A 250 -16.67 -10.34 3.74
CA ASP A 250 -16.44 -10.42 2.29
C ASP A 250 -17.52 -9.70 1.49
N ALA A 251 -18.76 -9.73 1.98
CA ALA A 251 -19.85 -8.98 1.38
C ALA A 251 -19.62 -7.46 1.51
N LEU A 252 -19.17 -6.99 2.67
CA LEU A 252 -18.79 -5.59 2.88
C LEU A 252 -17.61 -5.16 2.00
N ARG A 253 -16.60 -6.03 1.84
CA ARG A 253 -15.48 -5.83 0.91
C ARG A 253 -15.93 -5.83 -0.56
N SER A 254 -17.04 -6.50 -0.85
CA SER A 254 -17.62 -6.58 -2.19
C SER A 254 -18.54 -5.40 -2.51
N LEU A 255 -19.10 -4.74 -1.49
CA LEU A 255 -19.94 -3.56 -1.62
C LEU A 255 -19.17 -2.41 -2.28
N ASN A 256 -19.84 -1.68 -3.17
CA ASN A 256 -19.35 -0.40 -3.68
C ASN A 256 -19.50 0.70 -2.63
N ASP A 257 -18.88 1.86 -2.89
CA ASP A 257 -18.81 2.95 -1.92
C ASP A 257 -19.88 4.02 -2.16
N GLU A 258 -20.86 3.74 -3.04
CA GLU A 258 -21.89 4.71 -3.46
C GLU A 258 -22.95 4.94 -2.38
N ASP A 259 -23.32 3.91 -1.62
CA ASP A 259 -24.30 4.03 -0.54
C ASP A 259 -23.64 4.44 0.78
N GLN A 260 -23.27 5.72 0.84
CA GLN A 260 -22.68 6.33 2.03
C GLN A 260 -23.58 6.20 3.26
N THR A 261 -24.91 6.23 3.11
CA THR A 261 -25.83 6.10 4.25
C THR A 261 -25.71 4.73 4.90
N PHE A 262 -25.63 3.66 4.11
CA PHE A 262 -25.45 2.31 4.62
C PHE A 262 -24.05 2.11 5.23
N LEU A 263 -23.00 2.66 4.62
CA LEU A 263 -21.64 2.61 5.20
C LEU A 263 -21.56 3.33 6.54
N ILE A 264 -22.18 4.52 6.66
CA ILE A 264 -22.27 5.27 7.91
C ILE A 264 -23.04 4.49 8.98
N ASP A 265 -24.16 3.85 8.62
CA ASP A 265 -24.91 3.00 9.55
C ASP A 265 -24.05 1.85 10.09
N ILE A 266 -23.29 1.17 9.23
CA ILE A 266 -22.34 0.14 9.68
C ILE A 266 -21.30 0.76 10.60
N ALA A 267 -20.65 1.84 10.18
CA ALA A 267 -19.56 2.46 10.92
C ALA A 267 -19.96 2.97 12.30
N LYS A 268 -21.22 3.36 12.49
CA LYS A 268 -21.74 3.82 13.78
C LYS A 268 -22.33 2.71 14.64
N ASN A 269 -23.11 1.81 14.02
CA ASN A 269 -24.05 0.96 14.77
C ASN A 269 -23.67 -0.52 14.78
N ASN A 270 -22.70 -0.96 13.98
CA ASN A 270 -22.39 -2.37 13.90
C ASN A 270 -21.75 -2.91 15.18
N LYS A 271 -22.27 -4.00 15.74
CA LYS A 271 -21.72 -4.63 16.96
C LYS A 271 -20.26 -5.05 16.80
N ALA A 272 -19.87 -5.50 15.61
CA ALA A 272 -18.53 -6.01 15.34
C ALA A 272 -17.58 -4.86 14.97
N GLN A 273 -16.56 -4.62 15.80
CA GLN A 273 -15.61 -3.52 15.61
C GLN A 273 -14.88 -3.56 14.26
N TYR A 274 -14.53 -4.75 13.75
CA TYR A 274 -13.83 -4.90 12.47
C TYR A 274 -14.70 -4.51 11.27
N MET A 275 -16.03 -4.60 11.40
CA MET A 275 -16.97 -4.12 10.38
C MET A 275 -17.06 -2.61 10.39
N ARG A 276 -17.07 -2.00 11.60
CA ARG A 276 -17.05 -0.54 11.75
C ARG A 276 -15.75 0.04 11.18
N LEU A 277 -14.61 -0.53 11.57
CA LEU A 277 -13.28 -0.18 11.09
C LEU A 277 -13.20 -0.13 9.55
N TYR A 278 -13.65 -1.20 8.90
CA TYR A 278 -13.62 -1.27 7.43
C TYR A 278 -14.58 -0.28 6.77
N ALA A 279 -15.77 -0.07 7.35
CA ALA A 279 -16.74 0.88 6.82
C ALA A 279 -16.24 2.34 6.92
N VAL A 280 -15.55 2.70 8.00
CA VAL A 280 -15.00 4.05 8.22
C VAL A 280 -14.08 4.50 7.09
N HIS A 281 -13.23 3.60 6.58
CA HIS A 281 -12.32 3.90 5.47
C HIS A 281 -13.01 4.24 4.13
N LYS A 282 -14.32 3.96 4.03
CA LYS A 282 -15.12 4.19 2.82
C LYS A 282 -16.08 5.38 2.96
N ILE A 283 -16.01 6.11 4.08
CA ILE A 283 -16.89 7.26 4.35
C ILE A 283 -16.19 8.55 3.90
N ASP A 284 -16.88 9.32 3.07
CA ASP A 284 -16.44 10.65 2.63
C ASP A 284 -17.12 11.79 3.42
N ASP A 285 -18.18 11.49 4.17
CA ASP A 285 -18.92 12.47 4.97
C ASP A 285 -18.14 12.87 6.23
N LEU A 286 -17.56 14.07 6.19
CA LEU A 286 -16.75 14.62 7.28
C LEU A 286 -17.51 14.75 8.61
N LYS A 287 -18.82 15.02 8.59
CA LYS A 287 -19.62 15.11 9.82
C LYS A 287 -19.85 13.74 10.42
N ALA A 288 -20.08 12.72 9.58
CA ALA A 288 -20.17 11.35 10.03
C ALA A 288 -18.83 10.87 10.62
N LEU A 289 -17.71 11.19 9.97
CA LEU A 289 -16.36 10.89 10.48
C LEU A 289 -16.10 11.59 11.82
N GLU A 290 -16.45 12.87 11.96
CA GLU A 290 -16.36 13.58 13.23
C GLU A 290 -17.17 12.88 14.33
N GLU A 291 -18.43 12.53 14.05
CA GLU A 291 -19.28 11.84 15.02
C GLU A 291 -18.69 10.49 15.44
N ILE A 292 -18.13 9.73 14.51
CA ILE A 292 -17.47 8.45 14.80
C ILE A 292 -16.20 8.65 15.63
N ALA A 293 -15.36 9.63 15.25
CA ALA A 293 -14.15 9.99 15.98
C ALA A 293 -14.43 10.39 17.44
N LEU A 294 -15.59 11.02 17.68
CA LEU A 294 -15.98 11.48 19.01
C LEU A 294 -16.65 10.41 19.87
N ASN A 295 -17.31 9.41 19.26
CA ASN A 295 -18.26 8.55 19.98
C ASN A 295 -18.04 7.04 19.86
N ASP A 296 -17.21 6.54 18.93
CA ASP A 296 -17.02 5.08 18.82
C ASP A 296 -16.43 4.51 20.12
N ALA A 297 -16.85 3.32 20.52
CA ALA A 297 -16.34 2.68 21.74
C ALA A 297 -14.86 2.25 21.63
N TRP A 298 -14.32 2.08 20.42
CA TRP A 298 -12.98 1.55 20.19
C TRP A 298 -12.03 2.62 19.65
N PRO A 299 -10.91 2.92 20.35
CA PRO A 299 -9.97 3.96 19.94
C PRO A 299 -9.46 3.82 18.50
N GLN A 300 -9.25 2.60 18.01
CA GLN A 300 -8.79 2.39 16.64
C GLN A 300 -9.82 2.87 15.59
N VAL A 301 -11.12 2.68 15.84
CA VAL A 301 -12.16 3.18 14.91
C VAL A 301 -12.22 4.71 14.96
N GLN A 302 -12.01 5.31 16.13
CA GLN A 302 -11.91 6.78 16.26
C GLN A 302 -10.70 7.31 15.47
N ILE A 303 -9.54 6.65 15.60
CA ILE A 303 -8.30 7.02 14.90
C ILE A 303 -8.45 6.89 13.39
N ASP A 304 -9.05 5.82 12.88
CA ASP A 304 -9.29 5.62 11.45
C ASP A 304 -10.26 6.69 10.90
N ALA A 305 -11.27 7.09 11.69
CA ALA A 305 -12.15 8.18 11.32
C ALA A 305 -11.40 9.52 11.22
N ILE A 306 -10.50 9.80 12.17
CA ILE A 306 -9.59 10.97 12.13
C ILE A 306 -8.73 10.97 10.86
N GLN A 307 -8.30 9.81 10.35
CA GLN A 307 -7.52 9.75 9.12
C GLN A 307 -8.29 10.24 7.89
N GLY A 308 -9.61 10.08 7.85
CA GLY A 308 -10.46 10.60 6.79
C GLY A 308 -10.77 12.10 6.90
N ILE A 309 -10.53 12.72 8.06
CA ILE A 309 -10.85 14.13 8.30
C ILE A 309 -9.76 15.03 7.72
N THR A 310 -10.15 15.92 6.80
CA THR A 310 -9.25 16.90 6.18
C THR A 310 -9.42 18.32 6.71
N GLU A 311 -10.57 18.61 7.34
CA GLU A 311 -10.91 19.95 7.79
C GLU A 311 -10.31 20.25 9.16
N ARG A 312 -9.64 21.41 9.24
CA ARG A 312 -8.88 21.84 10.40
C ARG A 312 -9.76 22.06 11.63
N ASP A 313 -10.90 22.71 11.44
CA ASP A 313 -11.85 23.03 12.51
C ASP A 313 -12.42 21.78 13.19
N ILE A 314 -12.70 20.72 12.40
CA ILE A 314 -13.13 19.41 12.92
C ILE A 314 -12.03 18.79 13.80
N LEU A 315 -10.77 18.77 13.32
CA LEU A 315 -9.64 18.25 14.10
C LEU A 315 -9.44 19.02 15.40
N GLU A 316 -9.53 20.35 15.36
CA GLU A 316 -9.45 21.20 16.55
C GLU A 316 -10.61 20.95 17.53
N ASN A 317 -11.81 20.63 17.04
CA ASN A 317 -12.93 20.24 17.91
C ASN A 317 -12.65 18.90 18.61
N ILE A 318 -12.16 17.90 17.88
CA ILE A 318 -11.81 16.57 18.42
C ILE A 318 -10.75 16.68 19.52
N ILE A 319 -9.69 17.47 19.27
CA ILE A 319 -8.57 17.68 20.22
C ILE A 319 -9.05 18.25 21.57
N LYS A 320 -10.12 19.05 21.57
CA LYS A 320 -10.67 19.68 22.78
C LYS A 320 -11.53 18.72 23.61
N LYS A 321 -11.85 17.52 23.12
CA LYS A 321 -12.71 16.56 23.83
C LYS A 321 -11.89 15.65 24.76
N PRO A 322 -12.50 15.18 25.86
CA PRO A 322 -11.84 14.28 26.82
C PRO A 322 -11.77 12.84 26.27
N LEU A 323 -11.03 12.64 25.18
CA LEU A 323 -10.86 11.36 24.51
C LEU A 323 -9.64 10.61 25.06
N TRP A 324 -9.47 9.36 24.62
CA TRP A 324 -8.28 8.58 24.94
C TRP A 324 -7.01 9.27 24.41
N PRO A 325 -5.88 9.21 25.14
CA PRO A 325 -4.64 9.88 24.76
C PRO A 325 -4.22 9.64 23.30
N ASP A 326 -4.24 8.39 22.87
CA ASP A 326 -3.84 7.99 21.50
C ASP A 326 -4.73 8.64 20.42
N VAL A 327 -6.02 8.84 20.71
CA VAL A 327 -6.98 9.47 19.79
C VAL A 327 -6.69 10.97 19.67
N ILE A 328 -6.42 11.63 20.79
CA ILE A 328 -6.01 13.05 20.81
C ILE A 328 -4.71 13.22 20.03
N VAL A 329 -3.71 12.38 20.32
CA VAL A 329 -2.41 12.39 19.62
C VAL A 329 -2.59 12.14 18.12
N ALA A 330 -3.48 11.23 17.71
CA ALA A 330 -3.80 11.01 16.30
C ALA A 330 -4.40 12.26 15.63
N ALA A 331 -5.34 12.94 16.29
CA ALA A 331 -5.93 14.18 15.79
C ALA A 331 -4.89 15.31 15.67
N VAL A 332 -4.02 15.46 16.67
CA VAL A 332 -2.93 16.44 16.66
C VAL A 332 -1.91 16.13 15.54
N ARG A 333 -1.54 14.85 15.36
CA ARG A 333 -0.68 14.40 14.25
C ARG A 333 -1.30 14.69 12.90
N LYS A 334 -2.60 14.45 12.75
CA LYS A 334 -3.35 14.72 11.51
C LYS A 334 -3.40 16.21 11.21
N LEU A 335 -3.63 17.05 12.22
CA LEU A 335 -3.62 18.51 12.12
C LEU A 335 -2.22 19.04 11.76
N ASN A 336 -1.17 18.42 12.31
CA ASN A 336 0.23 18.72 12.03
C ASN A 336 0.58 20.21 12.20
N ASP A 337 0.04 20.86 13.23
CA ASP A 337 0.31 22.27 13.55
C ASP A 337 1.31 22.37 14.70
N GLY A 338 2.49 22.94 14.43
CA GLY A 338 3.57 23.08 15.41
C GLY A 338 3.22 23.97 16.60
N ASN A 339 2.34 24.96 16.46
CA ASN A 339 1.88 25.76 17.59
C ASN A 339 0.96 24.94 18.50
N VAL A 340 0.02 24.19 17.92
CA VAL A 340 -0.89 23.32 18.69
C VAL A 340 -0.10 22.22 19.41
N ILE A 341 0.86 21.58 18.72
CA ILE A 341 1.72 20.56 19.31
C ILE A 341 2.53 21.13 20.48
N ALA A 342 3.15 22.30 20.32
CA ALA A 342 3.96 22.91 21.37
C ALA A 342 3.13 23.33 22.60
N ASP A 343 1.93 23.89 22.39
CA ASP A 343 1.04 24.27 23.48
C ASP A 343 0.58 23.03 24.27
N LEU A 344 0.08 22.01 23.58
CA LEU A 344 -0.42 20.79 24.21
C LEU A 344 0.70 19.96 24.86
N ALA A 345 1.89 19.88 24.26
CA ALA A 345 3.04 19.21 24.88
C ALA A 345 3.38 19.81 26.26
N LYS A 346 3.19 21.12 26.42
CA LYS A 346 3.45 21.82 27.68
C LYS A 346 2.27 21.76 28.65
N ASN A 347 1.05 21.94 28.14
CA ASN A 347 -0.11 22.31 28.94
C ASN A 347 -1.21 21.25 29.01
N HIS A 348 -1.19 20.21 28.18
CA HIS A 348 -2.27 19.22 28.15
C HIS A 348 -2.37 18.49 29.51
N PRO A 349 -3.55 18.27 30.09
CA PRO A 349 -3.70 17.69 31.43
C PRO A 349 -3.15 16.26 31.55
N HIS A 350 -3.26 15.46 30.49
CA HIS A 350 -2.81 14.06 30.47
C HIS A 350 -1.31 13.93 30.13
N ILE A 351 -0.54 13.26 31.00
CA ILE A 351 0.92 13.08 30.84
C ILE A 351 1.31 12.35 29.55
N LEU A 352 0.62 11.25 29.21
CA LEU A 352 0.95 10.51 27.98
C LEU A 352 0.80 11.35 26.71
N VAL A 353 -0.19 12.26 26.68
CA VAL A 353 -0.35 13.19 25.54
C VAL A 353 0.83 14.16 25.52
N ARG A 354 1.24 14.70 26.67
CA ARG A 354 2.42 15.58 26.73
C ARG A 354 3.69 14.89 26.23
N ASP A 355 3.97 13.69 26.72
CA ASP A 355 5.18 12.94 26.37
C ASP A 355 5.23 12.59 24.88
N ASP A 356 4.10 12.14 24.31
CA ASP A 356 4.01 11.83 22.88
C ASP A 356 4.13 13.07 22.00
N LEU A 357 3.48 14.17 22.40
CA LEU A 357 3.55 15.43 21.66
C LEU A 357 4.93 16.08 21.79
N GLU A 358 5.65 15.91 22.90
CA GLU A 358 7.04 16.38 23.04
C GLU A 358 7.96 15.68 22.04
N ARG A 359 7.80 14.36 21.87
CA ARG A 359 8.53 13.59 20.83
C ARG A 359 8.18 14.04 19.41
N LEU A 360 6.93 14.40 19.14
CA LEU A 360 6.52 14.90 17.83
C LEU A 360 6.97 16.34 17.59
N ASN A 361 7.03 17.13 18.65
CA ASN A 361 7.44 18.53 18.62
C ASN A 361 8.91 18.66 18.24
N ILE A 362 9.76 17.70 18.60
CA ILE A 362 11.20 17.81 18.38
C ILE A 362 11.63 16.98 17.16
N LYS A 363 12.33 17.63 16.24
CA LYS A 363 13.07 16.99 15.14
C LYS A 363 14.56 17.10 15.40
N TYR A 364 15.33 16.11 14.95
CA TYR A 364 16.78 16.08 15.15
C TYR A 364 17.51 16.23 13.82
N ILE A 365 18.62 16.98 13.83
CA ILE A 365 19.59 17.09 12.73
C ILE A 365 20.93 16.64 13.26
N SER A 366 21.52 15.63 12.65
CA SER A 366 22.82 15.11 13.05
C SER A 366 23.81 15.13 11.90
N GLY A 367 25.09 15.26 12.20
CA GLY A 367 26.16 15.26 11.21
C GLY A 367 27.54 15.15 11.86
N VAL A 368 28.59 15.20 11.05
CA VAL A 368 30.00 15.16 11.51
C VAL A 368 30.73 16.39 10.97
N LEU A 369 31.34 17.18 11.86
CA LEU A 369 32.20 18.30 11.49
C LEU A 369 33.63 17.86 11.27
N LEU A 370 34.19 18.23 10.12
CA LEU A 370 35.56 17.93 9.72
C LEU A 370 36.31 19.22 9.37
N ASP A 371 37.64 19.17 9.37
CA ASP A 371 38.52 20.23 8.89
C ASP A 371 38.93 20.01 7.42
N ALA A 372 39.72 20.95 6.86
CA ALA A 372 40.35 20.89 5.52
C ALA A 372 41.06 19.56 5.18
N ASN A 373 41.45 18.79 6.18
CA ASN A 373 42.18 17.54 6.06
C ASN A 373 41.35 16.31 6.47
N LYS A 374 40.01 16.46 6.54
CA LYS A 374 39.05 15.42 6.95
C LYS A 374 39.22 14.94 8.40
N LYS A 375 39.84 15.74 9.26
CA LYS A 375 39.96 15.43 10.69
C LYS A 375 38.76 15.99 11.46
N PRO A 376 38.23 15.28 12.46
CA PRO A 376 37.10 15.77 13.24
C PRO A 376 37.38 17.06 14.00
N LEU A 377 36.44 18.02 13.90
CA LEU A 377 36.46 19.25 14.68
C LEU A 377 35.70 19.04 16.00
N LYS A 378 36.44 18.91 17.10
CA LYS A 378 35.91 18.69 18.45
C LYS A 378 35.60 20.02 19.16
N GLY A 379 34.51 20.05 19.93
CA GLY A 379 34.20 21.14 20.85
C GLY A 379 33.66 22.39 20.17
N MET A 380 33.30 22.30 18.89
CA MET A 380 32.73 23.41 18.12
C MET A 380 31.25 23.53 18.41
N ILE A 381 30.77 24.77 18.62
CA ILE A 381 29.34 25.04 18.83
C ILE A 381 28.68 25.21 17.46
N VAL A 382 27.95 24.20 17.01
CA VAL A 382 27.21 24.24 15.75
C VAL A 382 25.86 24.92 15.99
N TYR A 383 25.50 25.88 15.15
CA TYR A 383 24.19 26.52 15.14
C TYR A 383 23.38 26.10 13.93
N LEU A 384 22.08 25.89 14.15
CA LEU A 384 21.09 25.87 13.07
C LEU A 384 20.56 27.28 12.87
N ILE A 385 20.71 27.81 11.66
CA ILE A 385 20.43 29.21 11.33
C ILE A 385 19.32 29.25 10.28
N PRO A 386 18.16 29.85 10.57
CA PRO A 386 17.09 29.95 9.60
C PRO A 386 17.48 30.85 8.42
N MET A 387 16.88 30.56 7.27
CA MET A 387 17.06 31.35 6.04
C MET A 387 15.70 31.90 5.57
N GLU A 388 15.74 32.99 4.82
CA GLU A 388 14.56 33.62 4.22
C GLU A 388 14.81 33.72 2.70
N ASP A 389 13.86 33.22 1.89
CA ASP A 389 14.00 33.14 0.42
C ASP A 389 15.30 32.47 -0.06
N GLY A 390 15.79 31.46 0.69
CA GLY A 390 17.02 30.73 0.35
C GLY A 390 18.30 31.53 0.55
N LYS A 391 18.25 32.67 1.25
CA LYS A 391 19.43 33.47 1.62
C LYS A 391 19.53 33.63 3.12
N MET A 392 20.77 33.73 3.64
CA MET A 392 20.96 34.21 5.01
C MET A 392 20.52 35.68 5.07
N ARG A 393 19.74 36.06 6.10
CA ARG A 393 19.50 37.48 6.38
C ARG A 393 20.84 38.17 6.59
N THR A 394 21.06 39.27 5.89
CA THR A 394 22.29 40.07 6.00
C THR A 394 22.39 40.86 7.30
N SER A 395 21.37 40.81 8.15
CA SER A 395 21.22 41.68 9.33
C SER A 395 20.66 40.94 10.56
N TYR A 396 21.05 39.69 10.80
CA TYR A 396 20.81 39.11 12.11
C TYR A 396 21.54 39.94 13.17
N GLN A 397 20.79 40.53 14.11
CA GLN A 397 21.41 41.17 15.27
C GLN A 397 21.95 40.08 16.19
N ILE A 398 23.23 40.18 16.57
CA ILE A 398 23.91 39.18 17.40
C ILE A 398 24.32 39.81 18.71
N GLU A 399 23.85 39.24 19.80
CA GLU A 399 24.25 39.63 21.16
C GLU A 399 24.73 38.40 21.93
N LYS A 400 25.95 38.50 22.47
CA LYS A 400 26.58 37.45 23.29
C LYS A 400 26.54 36.06 22.62
N GLY A 401 26.86 36.01 21.31
CA GLY A 401 26.90 34.76 20.55
C GLY A 401 25.54 34.15 20.19
N ARG A 402 24.44 34.92 20.27
CA ARG A 402 23.08 34.48 19.91
C ARG A 402 22.44 35.44 18.92
N ILE A 403 21.64 34.91 17.99
CA ILE A 403 20.78 35.73 17.13
C ILE A 403 19.61 36.25 17.97
N ILE A 404 19.39 37.57 17.95
CA ILE A 404 18.31 38.20 18.70
C ILE A 404 16.97 37.92 18.01
N GLY A 405 15.95 37.59 18.81
CA GLY A 405 14.58 37.37 18.33
C GLY A 405 14.34 35.98 17.72
N VAL A 406 15.37 35.15 17.59
CA VAL A 406 15.26 33.76 17.12
C VAL A 406 15.90 32.83 18.15
N THR A 407 15.20 31.76 18.52
CA THR A 407 15.85 30.68 19.28
C THR A 407 16.67 29.86 18.29
N ASN A 408 17.99 29.95 18.32
CA ASN A 408 18.84 29.13 17.46
C ASN A 408 19.17 27.81 18.15
N PRO A 409 18.70 26.66 17.65
CA PRO A 409 19.22 25.38 18.08
C PRO A 409 20.74 25.35 17.97
N SER A 410 21.39 24.92 19.03
CA SER A 410 22.85 24.79 19.05
C SER A 410 23.27 23.52 19.78
N THR A 411 24.41 22.97 19.40
CA THR A 411 24.99 21.78 20.05
C THR A 411 26.51 21.85 19.97
N ILE A 412 27.19 21.06 20.80
CA ILE A 412 28.67 20.98 20.81
C ILE A 412 29.09 19.69 20.11
N SER A 413 30.02 19.78 19.17
CA SER A 413 30.56 18.58 18.50
C SER A 413 31.39 17.71 19.45
N SER A 414 31.21 16.40 19.33
CA SER A 414 31.90 15.37 20.13
C SER A 414 33.40 15.29 19.78
N SER A 415 34.14 14.39 20.45
CA SER A 415 35.54 14.12 20.09
C SER A 415 35.72 13.60 18.66
N ASN A 416 34.67 13.03 18.08
CA ASN A 416 34.65 12.50 16.72
C ASN A 416 34.00 13.50 15.74
N GLY A 417 33.76 14.75 16.15
CA GLY A 417 33.14 15.78 15.31
C GLY A 417 31.63 15.61 15.15
N GLU A 418 31.03 14.55 15.70
CA GLU A 418 29.60 14.28 15.64
C GLU A 418 28.82 15.36 16.39
N PHE A 419 27.71 15.81 15.82
CA PHE A 419 26.80 16.76 16.44
C PHE A 419 25.35 16.31 16.24
N THR A 420 24.48 16.68 17.17
CA THR A 420 23.03 16.50 17.04
C THR A 420 22.32 17.74 17.57
N LEU A 421 21.56 18.40 16.70
CA LEU A 421 20.73 19.58 16.96
C LEU A 421 19.28 19.14 17.11
N SER A 422 18.53 19.80 17.98
CA SER A 422 17.07 19.62 18.11
C SER A 422 16.35 20.89 17.67
N ILE A 423 15.38 20.75 16.77
CA ILE A 423 14.53 21.85 16.28
C ILE A 423 13.07 21.53 16.59
N THR A 424 12.30 22.54 16.98
CA THR A 424 10.86 22.36 17.16
C THR A 424 10.14 22.30 15.81
N LEU A 425 9.04 21.56 15.71
CA LEU A 425 8.23 21.45 14.50
C LEU A 425 7.68 22.82 14.08
N LYS A 426 7.34 23.67 15.07
CA LYS A 426 6.98 25.06 14.84
C LYS A 426 8.07 25.82 14.08
N MET A 427 9.31 25.79 14.58
CA MET A 427 10.43 26.49 13.95
C MET A 427 10.71 25.93 12.55
N TYR A 428 10.60 24.61 12.38
CA TYR A 428 10.71 23.97 11.07
C TYR A 428 9.67 24.51 10.05
N GLN A 429 8.40 24.59 10.45
CA GLN A 429 7.30 25.06 9.61
C GLN A 429 7.37 26.57 9.31
N GLU A 430 7.97 27.36 10.20
CA GLU A 430 8.09 28.82 10.05
C GLU A 430 9.14 29.22 9.00
N PHE A 431 10.32 28.59 9.02
CA PHE A 431 11.46 29.05 8.21
C PHE A 431 11.69 28.26 6.92
N ASN A 432 11.16 27.03 6.79
CA ASN A 432 11.25 26.12 5.63
C ASN A 432 12.67 25.77 5.10
N THR A 433 13.70 26.55 5.41
CA THR A 433 15.09 26.44 4.97
C THR A 433 16.03 26.85 6.09
N PHE A 434 17.11 26.08 6.24
CA PHE A 434 18.12 26.30 7.26
C PHE A 434 19.51 26.09 6.68
N THR A 435 20.49 26.77 7.28
CA THR A 435 21.90 26.47 7.11
C THR A 435 22.52 26.11 8.45
N LEU A 436 23.64 25.41 8.40
CA LEU A 436 24.52 25.24 9.55
C LEU A 436 25.59 26.33 9.54
N GLY A 437 26.02 26.75 10.72
CA GLY A 437 27.07 27.75 10.86
C GLY A 437 27.65 27.84 12.26
N PHE A 438 28.74 28.58 12.38
CA PHE A 438 29.31 29.03 13.65
C PHE A 438 28.99 30.50 13.86
N ILE A 439 28.80 30.90 15.11
CA ILE A 439 28.70 32.31 15.48
C ILE A 439 29.98 32.67 16.20
N GLU A 440 30.73 33.60 15.63
CA GLU A 440 31.96 34.12 16.20
C GLU A 440 31.83 35.63 16.34
N GLU A 441 32.02 36.16 17.55
CA GLU A 441 31.80 37.58 17.87
C GLU A 441 30.42 38.11 17.42
N GLN A 442 30.39 38.86 16.31
CA GLN A 442 29.19 39.45 15.68
C GLN A 442 29.00 38.98 14.22
N THR A 443 29.63 37.88 13.83
CA THR A 443 29.53 37.32 12.46
C THR A 443 28.96 35.91 12.49
N ILE A 444 28.22 35.58 11.42
CA ILE A 444 27.73 34.23 11.15
C ILE A 444 28.62 33.64 10.06
N ASN A 445 29.38 32.62 10.42
CA ASN A 445 30.20 31.85 9.50
C ASN A 445 29.38 30.63 9.02
N GLN A 446 28.89 30.70 7.78
CA GLN A 446 28.13 29.61 7.18
C GLN A 446 29.05 28.42 6.88
N LEU A 447 28.61 27.21 7.21
CA LEU A 447 29.28 25.99 6.73
C LEU A 447 29.01 25.82 5.23
N LYS A 448 30.07 25.54 4.48
CA LYS A 448 30.02 25.32 3.03
C LYS A 448 30.34 23.86 2.68
N THR A 449 29.73 23.36 1.62
CA THR A 449 30.12 22.10 0.94
C THR A 449 31.42 22.30 0.15
N PRO A 450 32.13 21.22 -0.26
CA PRO A 450 33.42 21.30 -0.94
C PRO A 450 33.44 22.09 -2.27
N ASP A 451 32.28 22.29 -2.88
CA ASP A 451 32.06 23.09 -4.09
C ASP A 451 31.79 24.59 -3.79
N GLY A 452 31.92 25.01 -2.53
CA GLY A 452 31.77 26.41 -2.09
C GLY A 452 30.33 26.87 -1.88
N ASN A 453 29.35 25.99 -2.06
CA ASN A 453 27.94 26.29 -1.81
C ASN A 453 27.62 26.18 -0.32
N GLY A 454 26.70 27.00 0.19
CA GLY A 454 26.22 26.88 1.56
C GLY A 454 25.46 25.56 1.76
N ILE A 455 25.61 24.91 2.91
CA ILE A 455 24.87 23.67 3.22
C ILE A 455 23.37 23.99 3.33
N GLN A 456 22.58 23.62 2.31
CA GLN A 456 21.12 23.66 2.40
C GLN A 456 20.63 22.37 3.07
N VAL A 457 20.11 22.49 4.29
CA VAL A 457 19.46 21.37 4.95
C VAL A 457 18.02 21.30 4.49
N LYS A 458 17.72 20.32 3.62
CA LYS A 458 16.35 20.01 3.19
C LYS A 458 15.92 18.68 3.79
N PHE A 459 14.94 18.72 4.68
CA PHE A 459 14.34 17.51 5.22
C PHE A 459 13.51 16.82 4.12
N ILE A 460 13.82 15.57 3.80
CA ILE A 460 13.05 14.76 2.84
C ILE A 460 12.21 13.76 3.64
N GLY A 461 10.89 14.00 3.73
CA GLY A 461 9.92 13.08 4.34
C GLY A 461 9.58 13.34 5.81
N ASN A 462 8.54 12.65 6.30
CA ASN A 462 8.11 12.63 7.72
C ASN A 462 8.88 11.62 8.58
N GLU A 463 9.91 10.98 8.03
CA GLU A 463 10.79 10.05 8.72
C GLU A 463 12.24 10.47 8.62
N ILE A 464 13.00 10.11 9.65
CA ILE A 464 14.43 10.31 9.80
C ILE A 464 15.13 9.54 8.66
N GLN A 465 15.38 10.23 7.55
CA GLN A 465 16.47 9.86 6.67
C GLN A 465 17.67 10.69 7.08
N HIS A 466 18.69 10.00 7.56
CA HIS A 466 20.04 10.50 7.75
C HIS A 466 20.39 11.44 6.58
N VAL A 467 20.56 12.73 6.86
CA VAL A 467 21.17 13.63 5.89
C VAL A 467 22.67 13.51 6.10
N ASP A 468 23.32 12.64 5.33
CA ASP A 468 24.77 12.63 5.23
C ASP A 468 25.19 13.87 4.43
N LEU A 469 25.69 14.87 5.15
CA LEU A 469 26.14 16.14 4.58
C LEU A 469 27.51 16.02 3.89
N GLY A 470 28.13 14.83 3.90
CA GLY A 470 29.48 14.64 3.41
C GLY A 470 30.52 15.42 4.21
N GLU A 471 31.69 15.64 3.61
CA GLU A 471 32.80 16.37 4.22
C GLU A 471 32.54 17.87 4.16
N ILE A 472 32.50 18.51 5.33
CA ILE A 472 32.31 19.94 5.48
C ILE A 472 33.68 20.57 5.70
N TYR A 473 34.00 21.61 4.94
CA TYR A 473 35.26 22.35 5.07
C TYR A 473 34.98 23.76 5.57
N THR A 474 35.69 24.19 6.62
CA THR A 474 35.76 25.58 7.03
C THR A 474 36.91 26.25 6.28
N GLU A 475 36.64 27.28 5.48
CA GLU A 475 37.69 28.24 5.13
C GLU A 475 38.02 29.02 6.41
N PHE A 476 39.17 28.75 7.00
CA PHE A 476 39.91 29.78 7.72
C PHE A 476 40.63 30.65 6.70
#